data_AF-V9Z6E7-F1
#
_entry.id   AF-V9Z6E7-F1
#
_cell.length_a   1.000
_cell.length_b   1.000
_cell.length_c   1.000
_cell.angle_alpha   90.00
_cell.angle_beta   90.00
_cell.angle_gamma   90.00
#
_symmetry.space_group_name_H-M   'P 1'
#
loop_
_entity.id
_entity.type
_entity.pdbx_description
1 polymer ?
#
loop_
_entity_poly.entity_id
_entity_poly.type
_entity_poly.pdbx_seq_one_letter_code
_entity_poly.pdbx_strand_id
1 'polypeptide(L)'
;MSLRMRLTVWHNTDVDGRFYGYLPGHPMLRTFSYTTDDGAHEAELKRAVTLFNSDLELLDGTDREIAAHYRFLGIPSFSKGDGLSIRPGDGGREKFWASNGSDLLPQDRPFTHLALGDVWGTHALGHRVRYAIPAMDSGIREGLFETDGSETSAQEEIAAHHGRAPHEVIVIAGPHPPSASLPH
;
A
#
# COMPACT_ATOMS: atom_id res chain seq x y z
N MET A 1 25.92 -1.72 3.45
CA MET A 1 24.66 -1.45 2.73
C MET A 1 23.72 -0.86 3.75
N SER A 2 23.19 0.34 3.51
CA SER A 2 22.12 0.87 4.37
C SER A 2 20.84 0.10 4.06
N LEU A 3 20.17 -0.41 5.09
CA LEU A 3 18.85 -0.98 4.94
C LEU A 3 17.87 0.15 4.58
N ARG A 4 16.92 -0.15 3.69
CA ARG A 4 15.93 0.81 3.19
C ARG A 4 14.54 0.33 3.50
N MET A 5 13.71 1.20 4.05
CA MET A 5 12.31 0.89 4.28
C MET A 5 11.47 1.34 3.10
N ARG A 6 10.40 0.58 2.84
CA ARG A 6 9.37 0.95 1.86
C ARG A 6 8.21 1.60 2.59
N LEU A 7 7.84 2.80 2.15
CA LEU A 7 6.63 3.48 2.56
C LEU A 7 5.57 3.34 1.47
N THR A 8 4.35 3.01 1.87
CA THR A 8 3.22 2.79 0.97
C THR A 8 2.07 3.71 1.35
N VAL A 9 1.47 4.36 0.35
CA VAL A 9 0.26 5.18 0.47
C VAL A 9 -0.96 4.34 0.16
N TRP A 10 -1.99 4.50 0.99
CA TRP A 10 -3.27 3.83 0.87
C TRP A 10 -4.40 4.83 0.86
N HIS A 11 -5.28 4.77 -0.13
CA HIS A 11 -6.47 5.63 -0.16
C HIS A 11 -7.67 4.87 0.37
N ASN A 12 -8.44 5.51 1.26
CA ASN A 12 -9.75 4.99 1.61
C ASN A 12 -10.71 5.23 0.44
N THR A 13 -11.28 4.14 -0.09
CA THR A 13 -12.22 4.18 -1.22
C THR A 13 -13.69 4.16 -0.80
N ASP A 14 -13.97 3.93 0.49
CA ASP A 14 -15.30 4.11 1.06
C ASP A 14 -15.50 5.59 1.40
N VAL A 15 -15.98 6.32 0.40
CA VAL A 15 -16.23 7.75 0.48
C VAL A 15 -17.74 8.02 0.38
N ASP A 16 -18.56 7.16 0.98
CA ASP A 16 -20.01 7.34 1.10
C ASP A 16 -20.38 8.47 2.07
N GLY A 17 -19.82 9.66 1.86
CA GLY A 17 -20.28 11.02 2.25
C GLY A 17 -20.55 11.30 3.73
N ARG A 18 -20.49 10.31 4.61
CA ARG A 18 -20.97 10.38 6.00
C ARG A 18 -19.85 10.18 7.01
N PHE A 19 -18.73 9.58 6.60
CA PHE A 19 -17.60 9.34 7.47
C PHE A 19 -16.30 9.81 6.81
N TYR A 20 -15.71 10.86 7.35
CA TYR A 20 -14.40 11.34 6.96
C TYR A 20 -13.35 10.66 7.85
N GLY A 21 -13.04 9.38 7.66
CA GLY A 21 -12.04 8.70 8.48
C GLY A 21 -11.90 7.22 8.11
N TYR A 22 -10.88 6.57 8.66
CA TYR A 22 -10.73 5.12 8.51
C TYR A 22 -11.53 4.40 9.60
N LEU A 23 -12.32 3.41 9.20
CA LEU A 23 -12.89 2.41 10.10
C LEU A 23 -12.49 1.01 9.62
N PRO A 24 -12.32 0.05 10.54
CA PRO A 24 -12.15 -1.35 10.16
C PRO A 24 -13.30 -1.81 9.26
N GLY A 25 -12.96 -2.24 8.05
CA GLY A 25 -13.92 -2.66 7.02
C GLY A 25 -14.01 -1.72 5.81
N HIS A 26 -13.52 -0.49 5.91
CA HIS A 26 -13.40 0.39 4.74
C HIS A 26 -12.34 -0.17 3.77
N PRO A 27 -12.63 -0.26 2.46
CA PRO A 27 -11.68 -0.77 1.48
C PRO A 27 -10.55 0.25 1.26
N MET A 28 -9.33 -0.19 1.54
CA MET A 28 -8.11 0.58 1.31
C MET A 28 -7.47 0.16 -0.01
N LEU A 29 -7.25 1.12 -0.90
CA LEU A 29 -6.54 0.93 -2.16
C LEU A 29 -5.07 1.26 -1.97
N ARG A 30 -4.16 0.38 -2.40
CA ARG A 30 -2.74 0.69 -2.49
C ARG A 30 -2.49 1.56 -3.72
N THR A 31 -1.84 2.71 -3.58
CA THR A 31 -1.80 3.73 -4.66
C THR A 31 -0.40 4.14 -5.06
N PHE A 32 0.52 4.17 -4.11
CA PHE A 32 1.88 4.63 -4.35
C PHE A 32 2.83 4.00 -3.34
N SER A 33 4.08 3.74 -3.73
CA SER A 33 5.12 3.34 -2.80
C SER A 33 6.47 3.94 -3.20
N TYR A 34 7.34 4.12 -2.22
CA TYR A 34 8.72 4.55 -2.44
C TYR A 34 9.61 4.02 -1.32
N THR A 35 10.92 3.93 -1.59
CA THR A 35 11.91 3.54 -0.58
C THR A 35 12.63 4.76 -0.03
N THR A 36 12.89 4.77 1.27
CA THR A 36 13.75 5.76 1.95
C THR A 36 14.76 4.99 2.81
N ASP A 37 15.79 5.68 3.29
CA ASP A 37 16.75 5.07 4.21
C ASP A 37 16.05 4.70 5.54
N ASP A 38 16.49 3.61 6.18
CA ASP A 38 15.94 3.23 7.48
C ASP A 38 16.16 4.35 8.51
N GLY A 39 15.09 4.74 9.20
CA GLY A 39 15.09 5.87 10.11
C GLY A 39 13.93 5.85 11.12
N ALA A 40 13.75 6.96 11.85
CA ALA A 40 12.65 7.09 12.79
C ALA A 40 11.32 7.14 12.04
N HIS A 41 10.47 6.11 12.23
CA HIS A 41 9.19 5.98 11.53
C HIS A 41 8.32 7.23 11.66
N GLU A 42 8.27 7.85 12.84
CA GLU A 42 7.45 9.06 13.07
C GLU A 42 7.87 10.24 12.19
N ALA A 43 9.17 10.47 12.03
CA ALA A 43 9.69 11.54 11.20
C ALA A 43 9.34 11.31 9.73
N GLU A 44 9.43 10.06 9.27
CA GLU A 44 9.17 9.68 7.88
C GLU A 44 7.67 9.68 7.54
N LEU A 45 6.82 9.33 8.51
CA LEU A 45 5.37 9.49 8.38
C LEU A 45 4.98 10.98 8.27
N LYS A 46 5.55 11.85 9.10
CA LYS A 46 5.33 13.30 9.00
C LYS A 46 5.82 13.86 7.66
N ARG A 47 7.02 13.43 7.22
CA ARG A 47 7.57 13.78 5.91
C ARG A 47 6.64 13.33 4.77
N ALA A 48 6.16 12.09 4.79
CA ALA A 48 5.22 11.58 3.79
C ALA A 48 3.95 12.43 3.68
N VAL A 49 3.36 12.82 4.81
CA VAL A 49 2.18 13.71 4.82
C VAL A 49 2.50 15.06 4.16
N THR A 50 3.67 15.64 4.43
CA THR A 50 4.13 16.87 3.78
C THR A 50 4.32 16.67 2.27
N LEU A 51 4.99 15.60 1.84
CA LEU A 51 5.25 15.30 0.43
C LEU A 51 3.97 15.33 -0.43
N PHE A 52 2.90 14.70 0.07
CA PHE A 52 1.67 14.50 -0.68
C PHE A 52 0.64 15.64 -0.52
N ASN A 53 0.97 16.67 0.25
CA ASN A 53 0.09 17.83 0.50
C ASN A 53 0.73 19.20 0.24
N SER A 54 2.07 19.33 0.26
CA SER A 54 2.75 20.60 0.00
C SER A 54 2.98 20.84 -1.48
N ASP A 55 2.90 22.11 -1.92
CA ASP A 55 3.24 22.49 -3.29
C ASP A 55 4.67 22.05 -3.67
N LEU A 56 4.84 21.63 -4.93
CA LEU A 56 6.14 21.14 -5.44
C LEU A 56 7.28 22.16 -5.30
N GLU A 57 6.96 23.46 -5.28
CA GLU A 57 7.94 24.54 -5.17
C GLU A 57 8.54 24.66 -3.76
N LEU A 58 7.87 24.10 -2.75
CA LEU A 58 8.30 24.10 -1.35
C LEU A 58 9.15 22.88 -0.99
N LEU A 59 9.30 21.93 -1.93
CA LEU A 59 10.05 20.69 -1.75
C LEU A 59 11.37 20.77 -2.52
N ASP A 60 12.40 20.11 -2.00
CA ASP A 60 13.71 20.03 -2.63
C ASP A 60 14.21 18.58 -2.75
N GLY A 61 15.31 18.40 -3.50
CA GLY A 61 15.97 17.10 -3.68
C GLY A 61 15.02 15.94 -4.01
N THR A 62 15.25 14.81 -3.33
CA THR A 62 14.47 13.57 -3.48
C THR A 62 13.00 13.76 -3.11
N ASP A 63 12.69 14.66 -2.17
CA ASP A 63 11.30 14.94 -1.75
C ASP A 63 10.49 15.49 -2.91
N ARG A 64 11.07 16.45 -3.64
CA ARG A 64 10.46 16.99 -4.84
C ARG A 64 10.28 15.94 -5.93
N GLU A 65 11.24 15.05 -6.13
CA GLU A 65 11.17 13.98 -7.12
C GLU A 65 10.05 12.98 -6.83
N ILE A 66 9.97 12.50 -5.59
CA ILE A 66 8.91 11.58 -5.12
C ILE A 66 7.54 12.23 -5.31
N ALA A 67 7.41 13.47 -4.85
CA ALA A 67 6.15 14.19 -4.89
C ALA A 67 5.74 14.58 -6.33
N ALA A 68 6.70 14.78 -7.24
CA ALA A 68 6.44 14.99 -8.66
C ALA A 68 5.97 13.70 -9.33
N HIS A 69 6.59 12.56 -9.02
CA HIS A 69 6.15 11.26 -9.55
C HIS A 69 4.73 10.92 -9.10
N TYR A 70 4.42 11.10 -7.82
CA TYR A 70 3.08 10.92 -7.27
C TYR A 70 2.01 11.71 -8.04
N ARG A 71 2.28 12.99 -8.31
CA ARG A 71 1.39 13.88 -9.06
C ARG A 71 1.32 13.56 -10.54
N PHE A 72 2.43 13.15 -11.14
CA PHE A 72 2.47 12.71 -12.53
C PHE A 72 1.54 11.52 -12.77
N LEU A 73 1.44 10.62 -11.79
CA LEU A 73 0.49 9.50 -11.80
C LEU A 73 -0.97 9.94 -11.56
N GLY A 74 -1.25 11.23 -11.38
CA GLY A 74 -2.61 11.75 -11.18
C GLY A 74 -3.23 11.41 -9.83
N ILE A 75 -2.44 10.91 -8.87
CA ILE A 75 -2.94 10.42 -7.58
C ILE A 75 -3.42 11.63 -6.74
N PRO A 76 -4.65 11.59 -6.16
CA PRO A 76 -5.17 12.64 -5.29
C PRO A 76 -4.29 12.91 -4.06
N SER A 77 -4.36 14.11 -3.50
CA SER A 77 -3.65 14.44 -2.25
C SER A 77 -4.06 13.55 -1.08
N PHE A 78 -3.10 13.27 -0.20
CA PHE A 78 -3.31 12.46 0.99
C PHE A 78 -4.26 13.15 1.98
N SER A 79 -5.35 12.48 2.32
CA SER A 79 -6.51 13.06 2.96
C SER A 79 -6.91 12.36 4.26
N LYS A 80 -8.05 12.76 4.82
CA LYS A 80 -8.62 12.17 6.02
C LYS A 80 -9.21 10.79 5.71
N GLY A 81 -8.77 9.77 6.45
CA GLY A 81 -9.15 8.38 6.25
C GLY A 81 -8.13 7.59 5.42
N ASP A 82 -7.23 8.27 4.71
CA ASP A 82 -6.13 7.61 4.01
C ASP A 82 -5.12 7.01 4.99
N GLY A 83 -4.37 6.04 4.52
CA GLY A 83 -3.43 5.26 5.30
C GLY A 83 -2.01 5.35 4.78
N LEU A 84 -1.06 5.19 5.68
CA LEU A 84 0.33 4.93 5.35
C LEU A 84 0.76 3.60 5.95
N SER A 85 1.66 2.90 5.28
CA SER A 85 2.35 1.76 5.87
C SER A 85 3.85 1.83 5.64
N ILE A 86 4.60 1.23 6.56
CA ILE A 86 6.05 1.11 6.50
C ILE A 86 6.42 -0.37 6.59
N ARG A 87 7.15 -0.86 5.59
CA ARG A 87 7.85 -2.14 5.63
C ARG A 87 9.35 -1.89 5.81
N PRO A 88 9.93 -2.29 6.95
CA PRO A 88 11.36 -2.18 7.19
C PRO A 88 12.22 -2.94 6.16
N GLY A 89 13.43 -2.44 5.87
CA GLY A 89 14.35 -3.08 4.92
C GLY A 89 14.95 -4.40 5.37
N ASP A 90 14.86 -4.72 6.66
CA ASP A 90 15.32 -5.99 7.26
C ASP A 90 14.34 -7.16 7.05
N GLY A 91 13.27 -6.96 6.28
CA GLY A 91 12.23 -7.97 6.06
C GLY A 91 11.24 -8.10 7.22
N GLY A 92 11.24 -7.16 8.17
CA GLY A 92 10.27 -7.08 9.24
C GLY A 92 8.82 -6.91 8.77
N ARG A 93 7.88 -7.14 9.70
CA ARG A 93 6.44 -6.97 9.44
C ARG A 93 6.10 -5.53 9.06
N GLU A 94 5.12 -5.38 8.18
CA GLU A 94 4.58 -4.08 7.82
C GLU A 94 3.80 -3.47 9.00
N LYS A 95 3.95 -2.17 9.19
CA LYS A 95 3.23 -1.38 10.21
C LYS A 95 2.34 -0.37 9.52
N PHE A 96 1.18 -0.06 10.11
CA PHE A 96 0.11 0.70 9.47
C PHE A 96 -0.34 1.89 10.32
N TRP A 97 -0.71 2.98 9.66
CA TRP A 97 -1.27 4.19 10.25
C TRP A 97 -2.44 4.68 9.40
N ALA A 98 -3.44 5.26 10.04
CA ALA A 98 -4.56 5.91 9.36
C ALA A 98 -4.67 7.37 9.76
N SER A 99 -4.93 8.23 8.79
CA SER A 99 -5.13 9.66 8.96
C SER A 99 -6.52 9.94 9.51
N ASN A 100 -6.59 10.72 10.59
CA ASN A 100 -7.84 11.35 11.02
C ASN A 100 -7.92 12.83 10.56
N GLY A 101 -7.02 13.27 9.66
CA GLY A 101 -6.94 14.64 9.16
C GLY A 101 -6.12 15.61 10.02
N SER A 102 -5.85 15.28 11.29
CA SER A 102 -4.90 16.02 12.14
C SER A 102 -3.63 15.23 12.40
N ASP A 103 -3.76 13.91 12.56
CA ASP A 103 -2.72 13.00 13.01
C ASP A 103 -2.77 11.68 12.25
N LEU A 104 -1.67 10.93 12.33
CA LEU A 104 -1.56 9.55 11.88
C LEU A 104 -1.68 8.60 13.08
N LEU A 105 -2.81 7.92 13.16
CA LEU A 105 -3.12 7.00 14.24
C LEU A 105 -2.55 5.61 13.93
N PRO A 106 -1.66 5.04 14.77
CA PRO A 106 -1.15 3.69 14.56
C PRO A 106 -2.29 2.67 14.60
N GLN A 107 -2.18 1.65 13.76
CA GLN A 107 -3.13 0.54 13.69
C GLN A 107 -2.51 -0.72 14.29
N ASP A 108 -3.26 -1.40 15.16
CA ASP A 108 -2.83 -2.67 15.77
C ASP A 108 -2.87 -3.85 14.79
N ARG A 109 -3.53 -3.66 13.63
CA ARG A 109 -3.73 -4.66 12.59
C ARG A 109 -3.56 -4.03 11.20
N PRO A 110 -3.26 -4.86 10.19
CA PRO A 110 -3.24 -4.43 8.79
C PRO A 110 -4.61 -3.93 8.32
N PHE A 111 -4.62 -3.20 7.21
CA PHE A 111 -5.86 -2.95 6.47
C PHE A 111 -6.42 -4.29 5.96
N THR A 112 -7.61 -4.64 6.41
CA THR A 112 -8.21 -5.98 6.20
C THR A 112 -9.09 -6.06 4.96
N HIS A 113 -9.69 -4.94 4.57
CA HIS A 113 -10.49 -4.84 3.36
C HIS A 113 -9.68 -4.08 2.31
N LEU A 114 -9.29 -4.77 1.24
CA LEU A 114 -8.41 -4.23 0.21
C LEU A 114 -9.23 -3.97 -1.06
N ALA A 115 -9.17 -2.74 -1.57
CA ALA A 115 -9.71 -2.42 -2.88
C ALA A 115 -8.82 -3.02 -3.98
N LEU A 116 -9.43 -3.38 -5.12
CA LEU A 116 -8.77 -4.15 -6.18
C LEU A 116 -8.66 -3.40 -7.52
N GLY A 117 -9.12 -2.17 -7.60
CA GLY A 117 -9.13 -1.40 -8.84
C GLY A 117 -9.21 0.09 -8.61
N ASP A 118 -9.00 0.83 -9.68
CA ASP A 118 -8.96 2.29 -9.69
C ASP A 118 -10.25 2.91 -9.16
N VAL A 119 -10.12 3.99 -8.37
CA VAL A 119 -11.25 4.73 -7.81
C VAL A 119 -10.99 6.22 -7.90
N TRP A 120 -11.87 6.97 -8.58
CA TRP A 120 -11.93 8.43 -8.56
C TRP A 120 -10.59 9.14 -8.82
N GLY A 121 -9.89 8.76 -9.89
CA GLY A 121 -8.58 9.33 -10.24
C GLY A 121 -7.41 8.74 -9.42
N THR A 122 -7.68 7.83 -8.48
CA THR A 122 -6.66 7.02 -7.83
C THR A 122 -6.42 5.75 -8.63
N HIS A 123 -5.17 5.50 -8.99
CA HIS A 123 -4.75 4.31 -9.71
C HIS A 123 -4.22 3.23 -8.75
N ALA A 124 -4.58 1.98 -9.03
CA ALA A 124 -4.12 0.82 -8.29
C ALA A 124 -2.61 0.56 -8.49
N LEU A 125 -1.90 0.32 -7.39
CA LEU A 125 -0.49 -0.10 -7.41
C LEU A 125 -0.36 -1.60 -7.11
N GLY A 126 0.35 -2.30 -7.98
CA GLY A 126 0.68 -3.73 -7.84
C GLY A 126 -0.22 -4.66 -8.64
N HIS A 127 0.00 -5.96 -8.46
CA HIS A 127 -0.74 -7.03 -9.15
C HIS A 127 -1.82 -7.60 -8.27
N ARG A 128 -2.96 -7.90 -8.88
CA ARG A 128 -4.05 -8.59 -8.19
C ARG A 128 -3.63 -10.03 -7.90
N VAL A 129 -3.56 -10.38 -6.62
CA VAL A 129 -3.23 -11.72 -6.14
C VAL A 129 -4.40 -12.28 -5.34
N ARG A 130 -4.77 -13.52 -5.64
CA ARG A 130 -5.70 -14.33 -4.83
C ARG A 130 -4.89 -15.16 -3.85
N TYR A 131 -5.27 -15.20 -2.58
CA TYR A 131 -4.51 -15.91 -1.57
C TYR A 131 -5.35 -16.38 -0.38
N ALA A 132 -4.79 -17.30 0.41
CA ALA A 132 -5.35 -17.75 1.68
C ALA A 132 -4.26 -17.75 2.76
N ILE A 133 -4.66 -17.55 4.01
CA ILE A 133 -3.79 -17.66 5.19
C ILE A 133 -4.51 -18.56 6.21
N PRO A 134 -4.34 -19.89 6.13
CA PRO A 134 -5.09 -20.84 6.95
C PRO A 134 -4.96 -20.62 8.45
N ALA A 135 -3.84 -20.06 8.91
CA ALA A 135 -3.61 -19.71 10.31
C ALA A 135 -4.49 -18.54 10.81
N MET A 136 -5.11 -17.78 9.90
CA MET A 136 -6.09 -16.74 10.23
C MET A 136 -7.51 -17.29 10.15
N ASP A 137 -7.88 -17.86 9.01
CA ASP A 137 -9.16 -18.54 8.76
C ASP A 137 -9.14 -19.29 7.41
N SER A 138 -10.27 -19.91 7.07
CA SER A 138 -10.47 -20.63 5.80
C SER A 138 -10.83 -19.75 4.59
N GLY A 139 -10.83 -18.42 4.75
CA GLY A 139 -11.26 -17.49 3.72
C GLY A 139 -10.24 -17.30 2.59
N ILE A 140 -10.72 -17.19 1.36
CA ILE A 140 -9.95 -16.72 0.21
C ILE A 140 -10.08 -15.20 0.12
N ARG A 141 -8.94 -14.53 -0.09
CA ARG A 141 -8.83 -13.07 -0.17
C ARG A 141 -8.24 -12.66 -1.50
N GLU A 142 -8.42 -11.38 -1.80
CA GLU A 142 -7.77 -10.71 -2.91
C GLU A 142 -7.13 -9.41 -2.41
N GLY A 143 -6.02 -9.03 -3.02
CA GLY A 143 -5.34 -7.78 -2.74
C GLY A 143 -4.38 -7.42 -3.87
N LEU A 144 -3.89 -6.19 -3.83
CA LEU A 144 -2.89 -5.69 -4.77
C LEU A 144 -1.52 -5.67 -4.07
N PHE A 145 -0.53 -6.31 -4.69
CA PHE A 145 0.83 -6.42 -4.15
C PHE A 145 1.85 -6.15 -5.24
N GLU A 146 2.90 -5.40 -4.92
CA GLU A 146 3.98 -5.12 -5.86
C GLU A 146 4.88 -6.36 -5.95
N THR A 147 4.76 -7.09 -7.07
CA THR A 147 5.51 -8.35 -7.31
C THR A 147 6.55 -8.21 -8.43
N ASP A 148 6.78 -6.98 -8.91
CA ASP A 148 7.58 -6.73 -10.10
C ASP A 148 9.08 -6.76 -9.82
N GLY A 149 9.64 -7.97 -9.88
CA GLY A 149 11.01 -8.22 -10.35
C GLY A 149 12.17 -7.99 -9.37
N SER A 150 11.91 -7.59 -8.13
CA SER A 150 12.90 -7.73 -7.05
C SER A 150 12.70 -9.04 -6.29
N GLU A 151 13.67 -9.45 -5.47
CA GLU A 151 13.80 -10.76 -4.81
C GLU A 151 12.62 -11.19 -3.90
N THR A 152 11.55 -10.40 -3.83
CA THR A 152 10.39 -10.64 -2.97
C THR A 152 9.23 -11.28 -3.73
N SER A 153 8.90 -12.51 -3.36
CA SER A 153 7.75 -13.25 -3.85
C SER A 153 6.41 -12.64 -3.39
N ALA A 154 5.32 -12.93 -4.12
CA ALA A 154 3.97 -12.56 -3.69
C ALA A 154 3.65 -13.09 -2.27
N GLN A 155 4.16 -14.28 -1.92
CA GLN A 155 4.03 -14.83 -0.56
C GLN A 155 4.65 -13.90 0.49
N GLU A 156 5.83 -13.35 0.25
CA GLU A 156 6.52 -12.48 1.21
C GLU A 156 5.85 -11.12 1.35
N GLU A 157 5.35 -10.54 0.25
CA GLU A 157 4.56 -9.31 0.27
C GLU A 157 3.30 -9.47 1.12
N ILE A 158 2.55 -10.55 0.87
CA ILE A 158 1.32 -10.86 1.60
C ILE A 158 1.66 -11.17 3.07
N ALA A 159 2.70 -11.95 3.33
CA ALA A 159 3.11 -12.29 4.68
C ALA A 159 3.51 -11.05 5.49
N ALA A 160 4.30 -10.15 4.89
CA ALA A 160 4.68 -8.88 5.51
C ALA A 160 3.46 -8.02 5.83
N HIS A 161 2.51 -7.89 4.89
CA HIS A 161 1.26 -7.15 5.09
C HIS A 161 0.45 -7.74 6.24
N HIS A 162 0.30 -9.06 6.32
CA HIS A 162 -0.52 -9.74 7.33
C HIS A 162 0.20 -10.03 8.66
N GLY A 163 1.49 -9.70 8.77
CA GLY A 163 2.31 -10.02 9.93
C GLY A 163 2.47 -11.53 10.15
N ARG A 164 2.63 -12.28 9.06
CA ARG A 164 2.76 -13.74 9.02
C ARG A 164 4.10 -14.17 8.46
N ALA A 165 4.42 -15.45 8.58
CA ALA A 165 5.56 -16.02 7.90
C ALA A 165 5.19 -16.36 6.43
N PRO A 166 6.12 -16.26 5.46
CA PRO A 166 5.84 -16.54 4.05
C PRO A 166 5.24 -17.93 3.79
N HIS A 167 5.66 -18.94 4.55
CA HIS A 167 5.17 -20.31 4.42
C HIS A 167 3.72 -20.51 4.93
N GLU A 168 3.16 -19.53 5.65
CA GLU A 168 1.76 -19.54 6.08
C GLU A 168 0.81 -19.00 4.99
N VAL A 169 1.37 -18.41 3.91
CA VAL A 169 0.62 -17.83 2.81
C VAL A 169 0.53 -18.80 1.63
N ILE A 170 -0.69 -19.03 1.17
CA ILE A 170 -0.95 -19.82 -0.04
C ILE A 170 -1.42 -18.86 -1.14
N VAL A 171 -0.58 -18.66 -2.16
CA VAL A 171 -0.96 -17.93 -3.37
C VAL A 171 -1.75 -18.86 -4.28
N ILE A 172 -2.93 -18.41 -4.68
CA ILE A 172 -3.86 -19.17 -5.52
C ILE A 172 -3.73 -18.65 -6.94
N ALA A 173 -3.24 -19.48 -7.86
CA ALA A 173 -3.19 -19.12 -9.27
C ALA A 173 -4.59 -18.74 -9.77
N GLY A 174 -4.71 -17.59 -10.42
CA GLY A 174 -5.91 -17.23 -11.15
C GLY A 174 -6.13 -18.19 -12.34
N PRO A 175 -7.36 -18.30 -12.88
CA PRO A 175 -7.52 -18.90 -14.20
C PRO A 175 -6.63 -18.13 -15.19
N HIS A 176 -5.79 -18.84 -15.95
CA HIS A 176 -5.11 -18.26 -17.10
C HIS A 176 -6.17 -17.57 -17.98
N PRO A 177 -5.98 -16.32 -18.44
CA PRO A 177 -6.76 -15.86 -19.57
C PRO A 177 -6.54 -16.90 -20.70
N PRO A 178 -7.59 -17.33 -21.42
CA PRO A 178 -7.39 -18.21 -22.55
C PRO A 178 -6.35 -17.55 -23.45
N SER A 179 -5.28 -18.28 -23.77
CA SER A 179 -4.25 -17.84 -24.70
C SER A 179 -4.98 -17.26 -25.92
N ALA A 180 -4.86 -15.95 -26.12
CA ALA A 180 -5.40 -15.32 -27.31
C ALA A 180 -4.77 -16.05 -28.50
N SER A 181 -5.57 -16.85 -29.19
CA SER A 181 -5.15 -17.47 -30.42
C SER A 181 -4.87 -16.34 -31.38
N LEU A 182 -3.61 -16.19 -31.78
CA LEU A 182 -3.22 -15.26 -32.83
C LEU A 182 -4.06 -15.60 -34.08
N PRO A 183 -4.74 -14.61 -34.70
CA PRO A 183 -5.35 -14.85 -35.99
C PRO A 183 -4.23 -15.07 -37.03
N HIS A 184 -4.38 -16.16 -37.79
CA HIS A 184 -3.64 -16.42 -39.03
C HIS A 184 -4.07 -15.47 -40.15
#